data_AF-A0A7J2UUP0-F1
#
_entry.id   AF-A0A7J2UUP0-F1
#
_cell.length_a   1.000
_cell.length_b   1.000
_cell.length_c   1.000
_cell.angle_alpha   90.00
_cell.angle_beta   90.00
_cell.angle_gamma   90.00
#
_symmetry.space_group_name_H-M   'P 1'
#
loop_
_entity.id
_entity.type
_entity.pdbx_description
1 polymer ?
#
loop_
_entity_poly.entity_id
_entity_poly.type
_entity_poly.pdbx_seq_one_letter_code
_entity_poly.pdbx_strand_id
1 'polypeptide(L)'
;ELSDFVETWKGYNARIVIDPLTPVMWSVKEKYQQRDLISFLLRQTRKIGTVLCTLEEHGTTGDLSSPDVVIPMYLADNVIHLKYEAHLSPGKRHLKVIKCRSSQHSKFAHPYYIVKGAGIIIPDTAGEHEDNTHFDGISLEMKDKLSEIAKKKNKGITPRIHRDLMATAKQMEDQEVVEGMTQKQVLKLLLSEYELE
;
A
#
# COMPACT_ATOMS: atom_id res chain seq x y z
N GLU A 1 3.71 6.71 -30.73
CA GLU A 1 3.07 7.10 -29.45
C GLU A 1 3.81 6.63 -28.21
N LEU A 2 3.75 5.36 -27.77
CA LEU A 2 4.42 4.95 -26.51
C LEU A 2 5.96 5.08 -26.57
N SER A 3 6.57 4.78 -27.71
CA SER A 3 8.03 4.90 -27.88
C SER A 3 8.49 6.36 -27.80
N ASP A 4 7.74 7.27 -28.43
CA ASP A 4 8.02 8.72 -28.41
C ASP A 4 7.83 9.29 -27.00
N PHE A 5 6.81 8.81 -26.28
CA PHE A 5 6.60 9.11 -24.86
C PHE A 5 7.81 8.66 -24.02
N VAL A 6 8.28 7.43 -24.19
CA VAL A 6 9.44 6.91 -23.45
C VAL A 6 10.70 7.72 -23.72
N GLU A 7 10.90 8.11 -24.97
CA GLU A 7 12.06 8.90 -25.37
C GLU A 7 12.03 10.31 -24.76
N THR A 8 10.84 10.95 -24.76
CA THR A 8 10.62 12.26 -24.13
C THR A 8 10.89 12.23 -22.63
N TRP A 9 10.49 11.16 -21.94
CA TRP A 9 10.56 11.05 -20.49
C TRP A 9 11.81 10.33 -19.96
N LYS A 10 12.72 9.93 -20.85
CA LYS A 10 13.95 9.22 -20.47
C LYS A 10 14.82 10.10 -19.55
N GLY A 11 15.15 9.58 -18.37
CA GLY A 11 16.01 10.28 -17.39
C GLY A 11 15.28 11.18 -16.39
N TYR A 12 13.94 11.31 -16.47
CA TYR A 12 13.15 12.13 -15.55
C TYR A 12 12.93 11.50 -14.16
N ASN A 13 13.42 10.28 -13.92
CA ASN A 13 13.20 9.50 -12.68
C ASN A 13 11.72 9.50 -12.23
N ALA A 14 10.81 9.29 -13.19
CA ALA A 14 9.39 9.37 -12.95
C ALA A 14 8.85 8.12 -12.23
N ARG A 15 7.76 8.29 -11.48
CA ARG A 15 6.94 7.17 -10.98
C ARG A 15 5.70 7.07 -11.86
N ILE A 16 5.48 5.90 -12.44
CA ILE A 16 4.33 5.62 -13.30
C ILE A 16 3.34 4.77 -12.51
N VAL A 17 2.10 5.22 -12.41
CA VAL A 17 1.02 4.50 -11.75
C VAL A 17 -0.06 4.17 -12.78
N ILE A 18 -0.42 2.89 -12.89
CA ILE A 18 -1.49 2.39 -13.76
C ILE A 18 -2.55 1.76 -12.86
N ASP A 19 -3.73 2.38 -12.79
CA ASP A 19 -4.79 1.98 -11.87
C ASP A 19 -6.19 2.02 -12.54
N PRO A 20 -6.79 0.88 -12.93
CA PRO A 20 -6.22 -0.48 -13.00
C PRO A 20 -5.59 -0.84 -14.35
N LEU A 21 -4.67 -1.82 -14.34
CA LEU A 21 -4.10 -2.43 -15.55
C LEU A 21 -5.08 -3.40 -16.24
N THR A 22 -6.11 -3.86 -15.52
CA THR A 22 -7.09 -4.84 -15.99
C THR A 22 -7.71 -4.51 -17.37
N PRO A 23 -8.19 -3.28 -17.65
CA PRO A 23 -8.80 -2.97 -18.95
C PRO A 23 -7.80 -3.10 -20.12
N VAL A 24 -6.52 -2.86 -19.86
CA VAL A 24 -5.45 -3.05 -20.86
C VAL A 24 -5.29 -4.53 -21.19
N MET A 25 -5.36 -5.42 -20.19
CA MET A 25 -5.35 -6.87 -20.39
C MET A 25 -6.49 -7.32 -21.30
N TRP A 26 -7.69 -6.79 -21.07
CA TRP A 26 -8.90 -7.18 -21.79
C TRP A 26 -9.04 -6.58 -23.19
N SER A 27 -8.19 -5.61 -23.54
CA SER A 27 -8.16 -5.05 -24.90
C SER A 27 -7.79 -6.08 -25.97
N VAL A 28 -7.15 -7.18 -25.57
CA VAL A 28 -6.72 -8.26 -26.43
C VAL A 28 -7.29 -9.58 -25.88
N LYS A 29 -7.91 -10.40 -26.73
CA LYS A 29 -8.51 -11.68 -26.31
C LYS A 29 -7.52 -12.85 -26.29
N GLU A 30 -6.53 -12.81 -27.18
CA GLU A 30 -5.58 -13.91 -27.33
C GLU A 30 -4.45 -13.80 -26.30
N LYS A 31 -4.25 -14.85 -25.49
CA LYS A 31 -3.27 -14.86 -24.37
C LYS A 31 -1.84 -14.53 -24.79
N TYR A 32 -1.42 -15.01 -25.96
CA TYR A 32 -0.07 -14.74 -26.47
C TYR A 32 0.11 -13.24 -26.76
N GLN A 33 -0.85 -12.65 -27.47
CA GLN A 33 -0.86 -11.22 -27.78
C GLN A 33 -1.01 -10.35 -26.52
N GLN A 34 -1.81 -10.78 -25.53
CA GLN A 34 -1.89 -10.13 -24.21
C GLN A 34 -0.51 -10.08 -23.53
N ARG A 35 0.18 -11.22 -23.48
CA ARG A 35 1.53 -11.30 -22.92
C ARG A 35 2.49 -10.36 -23.64
N ASP A 36 2.46 -10.33 -24.97
CA ASP A 36 3.34 -9.47 -25.77
C ASP A 36 3.05 -7.99 -25.53
N LEU A 37 1.77 -7.60 -25.50
CA LEU A 37 1.33 -6.23 -25.20
C LEU A 37 1.84 -5.77 -23.83
N ILE A 38 1.60 -6.56 -22.78
CA ILE A 38 1.98 -6.21 -21.41
C ILE A 38 3.49 -6.26 -21.23
N SER A 39 4.15 -7.23 -21.85
CA SER A 39 5.62 -7.31 -21.86
C SER A 39 6.23 -6.09 -22.53
N PHE A 40 5.63 -5.60 -23.62
CA PHE A 40 6.06 -4.39 -24.29
C PHE A 40 5.82 -3.17 -23.40
N LEU A 41 4.60 -3.00 -22.88
CA LEU A 41 4.24 -1.90 -21.99
C LEU A 41 5.19 -1.79 -20.79
N LEU A 42 5.33 -2.86 -20.01
CA LEU A 42 6.18 -2.89 -18.82
C LEU A 42 7.66 -2.71 -19.14
N ARG A 43 8.13 -3.15 -20.32
CA ARG A 43 9.53 -2.96 -20.74
C ARG A 43 9.80 -1.52 -21.14
N GLN A 44 8.85 -0.88 -21.81
CA GLN A 44 9.00 0.53 -22.20
C GLN A 44 8.90 1.45 -20.99
N THR A 45 7.90 1.27 -20.13
CA THR A 45 7.69 2.14 -18.96
C THR A 45 8.82 2.02 -17.93
N ARG A 46 9.40 0.82 -17.74
CA ARG A 46 10.59 0.62 -16.87
C ARG A 46 11.84 1.36 -17.34
N LYS A 47 11.94 1.80 -18.61
CA LYS A 47 13.06 2.65 -19.08
C LYS A 47 12.95 4.10 -18.57
N ILE A 48 11.77 4.51 -18.15
CA ILE A 48 11.48 5.87 -17.65
C ILE A 48 11.70 5.92 -16.14
N GLY A 49 11.17 4.93 -15.41
CA GLY A 49 11.31 4.82 -13.96
C GLY A 49 10.49 3.70 -13.33
N THR A 50 10.15 3.84 -12.05
CA THR A 50 9.41 2.81 -11.29
C THR A 50 7.95 2.78 -11.69
N VAL A 51 7.42 1.58 -11.94
CA VAL A 51 6.04 1.36 -12.37
C VAL A 51 5.28 0.60 -11.28
N LEU A 52 4.13 1.13 -10.88
CA LEU A 52 3.15 0.47 -10.02
C LEU A 52 1.88 0.25 -10.85
N CYS A 53 1.41 -0.99 -10.89
CA CYS A 53 0.15 -1.34 -11.52
C CYS A 53 -0.78 -1.98 -10.49
N THR A 54 -2.04 -1.58 -10.46
CA THR A 54 -3.08 -2.33 -9.73
C THR A 54 -3.77 -3.29 -10.70
N LEU A 55 -4.19 -4.44 -10.18
CA LEU A 55 -4.90 -5.47 -10.91
C LEU A 55 -6.08 -5.90 -10.07
N GLU A 56 -7.22 -6.06 -10.72
CA GLU A 56 -8.42 -6.58 -10.10
C GLU A 56 -8.45 -8.10 -10.25
N GLU A 57 -8.80 -8.81 -9.18
CA GLU A 57 -9.03 -10.25 -9.22
C GLU A 57 -10.47 -10.52 -9.61
N HIS A 58 -10.67 -11.20 -10.74
CA HIS A 58 -11.99 -11.66 -11.17
C HIS A 58 -12.12 -13.16 -10.95
N GLY A 59 -13.16 -13.57 -10.23
CA GLY A 59 -13.43 -14.98 -9.92
C GLY A 59 -13.40 -15.27 -8.41
N THR A 60 -12.95 -16.47 -8.04
CA THR A 60 -12.86 -16.90 -6.64
C THR A 60 -11.75 -16.13 -5.91
N THR A 61 -12.08 -15.48 -4.79
CA THR A 61 -11.13 -14.68 -4.02
C THR A 61 -9.88 -15.48 -3.63
N GLY A 62 -8.70 -15.00 -4.03
CA GLY A 62 -7.42 -15.65 -3.74
C GLY A 62 -7.00 -16.73 -4.72
N ASP A 63 -7.76 -16.97 -5.79
CA ASP A 63 -7.31 -17.80 -6.92
C ASP A 63 -6.44 -16.97 -7.87
N LEU A 64 -5.12 -17.04 -7.66
CA LEU A 64 -4.12 -16.40 -8.52
C LEU A 64 -3.83 -17.20 -9.80
N SER A 65 -4.63 -18.22 -10.14
CA SER A 65 -4.42 -19.05 -11.33
C SER A 65 -5.05 -18.48 -12.61
N SER A 66 -5.93 -17.47 -12.48
CA SER A 66 -6.55 -16.82 -13.64
C SER A 66 -5.48 -16.21 -14.55
N PRO A 67 -5.54 -16.40 -15.89
CA PRO A 67 -4.60 -15.81 -16.84
C PRO A 67 -4.43 -14.29 -16.67
N ASP A 68 -5.52 -13.60 -16.28
CA ASP A 68 -5.58 -12.16 -16.06
C ASP A 68 -4.64 -11.71 -14.94
N VAL A 69 -4.38 -12.59 -13.97
CA VAL A 69 -3.48 -12.35 -12.84
C VAL A 69 -2.10 -12.96 -13.12
N VAL A 70 -2.05 -14.16 -13.69
CA VAL A 70 -0.80 -14.91 -13.91
C VAL A 70 0.15 -14.20 -14.86
N ILE A 71 -0.34 -13.64 -15.97
CA ILE A 71 0.52 -13.00 -16.98
C ILE A 71 1.24 -11.77 -16.37
N PRO A 72 0.53 -10.78 -15.79
CA PRO A 72 1.16 -9.65 -15.12
C PRO A 72 2.06 -10.09 -13.95
N MET A 73 1.62 -11.04 -13.11
CA MET A 73 2.39 -11.56 -11.99
C MET A 73 3.72 -12.19 -12.44
N TYR A 74 3.73 -12.89 -13.57
CA TYR A 74 4.94 -13.49 -14.14
C TYR A 74 5.91 -12.42 -14.64
N LEU A 75 5.39 -11.38 -15.31
CA LEU A 75 6.20 -10.32 -15.90
C LEU A 75 6.73 -9.32 -14.85
N ALA A 76 5.95 -9.02 -13.82
CA ALA A 76 6.29 -8.08 -12.76
C ALA A 76 7.47 -8.54 -11.91
N ASP A 77 8.31 -7.60 -11.46
CA ASP A 77 9.47 -7.90 -10.61
C ASP A 77 9.08 -8.11 -9.14
N ASN A 78 8.05 -7.40 -8.68
CA ASN A 78 7.48 -7.52 -7.35
C ASN A 78 5.96 -7.67 -7.45
N VAL A 79 5.38 -8.48 -6.57
CA VAL A 79 3.94 -8.75 -6.54
C VAL A 79 3.47 -8.73 -5.10
N ILE A 80 2.55 -7.82 -4.81
CA ILE A 80 1.87 -7.70 -3.51
C ILE A 80 0.41 -8.06 -3.75
N HIS A 81 -0.07 -9.05 -3.01
CA HIS A 81 -1.44 -9.53 -3.07
C HIS A 81 -2.22 -9.01 -1.87
N LEU A 82 -3.33 -8.33 -2.14
CA LEU A 82 -4.27 -7.85 -1.13
C LEU A 82 -5.53 -8.72 -1.21
N LYS A 83 -5.85 -9.43 -0.14
CA LYS A 83 -6.97 -10.37 -0.08
C LYS A 83 -7.97 -9.94 0.98
N TYR A 84 -9.26 -10.00 0.65
CA TYR A 84 -10.36 -9.86 1.61
C TYR A 84 -10.91 -11.24 1.97
N GLU A 85 -10.98 -11.57 3.27
CA GLU A 85 -11.41 -12.90 3.72
C GLU A 85 -12.83 -12.87 4.30
N ALA A 86 -13.80 -12.53 3.44
CA ALA A 86 -15.21 -12.38 3.82
C ALA A 86 -15.81 -13.60 4.55
N HIS A 87 -15.35 -14.81 4.22
CA HIS A 87 -15.91 -16.06 4.72
C HIS A 87 -15.46 -16.41 6.15
N LEU A 88 -14.34 -15.86 6.62
CA LEU A 88 -13.79 -16.14 7.95
C LEU A 88 -14.26 -15.11 8.97
N SER A 89 -14.25 -13.83 8.60
CA SER A 89 -14.70 -12.73 9.45
C SER A 89 -14.92 -11.49 8.57
N PRO A 90 -16.05 -10.76 8.74
CA PRO A 90 -16.25 -9.49 8.05
C PRO A 90 -15.09 -8.53 8.34
N GLY A 91 -14.61 -7.83 7.32
CA GLY A 91 -13.57 -6.80 7.51
C GLY A 91 -12.12 -7.29 7.56
N LYS A 92 -11.84 -8.59 7.73
CA LYS A 92 -10.45 -9.10 7.76
C LYS A 92 -9.81 -9.05 6.37
N ARG A 93 -8.70 -8.32 6.27
CA ARG A 93 -7.90 -8.16 5.06
C ARG A 93 -6.47 -8.61 5.32
N HIS A 94 -5.87 -9.30 4.36
CA HIS A 94 -4.50 -9.77 4.44
C HIS A 94 -3.68 -9.30 3.25
N LEU A 95 -2.44 -8.90 3.51
CA LEU A 95 -1.42 -8.56 2.54
C LEU A 95 -0.38 -9.67 2.52
N LYS A 96 -0.04 -10.14 1.33
CA LYS A 96 1.06 -11.09 1.13
C LYS A 96 1.97 -10.63 0.01
N VAL A 97 3.27 -10.60 0.27
CA VAL A 97 4.25 -10.44 -0.81
C VAL A 97 4.40 -11.82 -1.48
N ILE A 98 3.96 -11.93 -2.73
CA ILE A 98 4.00 -13.18 -3.50
C ILE A 98 5.36 -13.36 -4.17
N LYS A 99 5.97 -12.23 -4.57
CA LYS A 99 7.20 -12.23 -5.36
C LYS A 99 8.00 -10.97 -5.09
N CYS A 100 9.31 -11.13 -4.97
CA CYS A 100 10.27 -10.04 -4.96
C CYS A 100 11.59 -10.55 -5.57
N ARG A 101 12.01 -10.01 -6.72
CA ARG A 101 13.17 -10.54 -7.47
C ARG A 101 14.54 -10.10 -6.96
N SER A 102 14.60 -9.05 -6.13
CA SER A 102 15.86 -8.43 -5.72
C SER A 102 16.02 -8.30 -4.20
N SER A 103 15.10 -8.85 -3.41
CA SER A 103 15.16 -8.83 -1.95
C SER A 103 14.42 -10.04 -1.36
N GLN A 104 14.80 -10.42 -0.15
CA GLN A 104 13.94 -11.26 0.68
C GLN A 104 12.67 -10.50 1.02
N HIS A 105 11.58 -11.24 1.22
CA HIS A 105 10.30 -10.73 1.67
C HIS A 105 9.69 -11.72 2.67
N SER A 106 8.76 -11.23 3.48
CA SER A 106 8.05 -12.09 4.43
C SER A 106 7.26 -13.18 3.71
N LYS A 107 7.37 -14.42 4.18
CA LYS A 107 6.64 -15.57 3.64
C LYS A 107 5.20 -15.66 4.18
N PHE A 108 4.92 -14.90 5.24
CA PHE A 108 3.63 -14.90 5.91
C PHE A 108 2.68 -13.90 5.28
N ALA A 109 1.38 -14.17 5.42
CA ALA A 109 0.35 -13.17 5.19
C ALA A 109 0.24 -12.29 6.45
N HIS A 110 0.08 -11.00 6.24
CA HIS A 110 -0.02 -10.01 7.32
C HIS A 110 -1.39 -9.36 7.28
N PRO A 111 -2.09 -9.19 8.42
CA PRO A 111 -3.28 -8.38 8.43
C PRO A 111 -2.93 -6.94 8.00
N TYR A 112 -3.86 -6.27 7.33
CA TYR A 112 -3.73 -4.83 7.09
C TYR A 112 -5.06 -4.12 7.29
N TYR A 113 -4.96 -2.85 7.66
CA TYR A 113 -6.10 -2.00 7.98
C TYR A 113 -6.04 -0.76 7.10
N ILE A 114 -7.21 -0.24 6.73
CA ILE A 114 -7.31 1.04 6.02
C ILE A 114 -7.85 2.05 7.02
N VAL A 115 -7.01 3.01 7.36
CA VAL A 115 -7.29 4.05 8.34
C VAL A 115 -7.35 5.39 7.61
N LYS A 116 -8.43 6.13 7.77
CA LYS A 116 -8.67 7.44 7.19
C LYS A 116 -7.55 8.39 7.61
N GLY A 117 -6.97 9.10 6.65
CA GLY A 117 -5.81 9.98 6.84
C GLY A 117 -4.46 9.27 6.97
N ALA A 118 -4.39 8.07 7.55
CA ALA A 118 -3.15 7.30 7.69
C ALA A 118 -2.87 6.32 6.54
N GLY A 119 -3.91 5.90 5.80
CA GLY A 119 -3.80 4.97 4.68
C GLY A 119 -3.75 3.50 5.13
N ILE A 120 -2.91 2.69 4.47
CA ILE A 120 -2.76 1.27 4.77
C ILE A 120 -1.78 1.09 5.93
N ILE A 121 -2.22 0.38 6.97
CA ILE A 121 -1.42 0.07 8.14
C ILE A 121 -1.23 -1.44 8.25
N ILE A 122 0.02 -1.86 8.45
CA ILE A 122 0.41 -3.25 8.68
C ILE A 122 1.01 -3.29 10.09
N PRO A 123 0.37 -3.96 11.06
CA PRO A 123 0.90 -4.05 12.42
C PRO A 123 2.12 -4.97 12.48
N ASP A 124 3.03 -4.67 13.41
CA ASP A 124 4.28 -5.41 13.63
C ASP A 124 4.06 -6.79 14.30
N THR A 125 2.93 -6.95 15.00
CA THR A 125 2.56 -8.17 15.71
C THR A 125 1.37 -8.85 15.04
N ALA A 126 1.53 -10.14 14.72
CA ALA A 126 0.46 -11.05 14.30
C ALA A 126 -0.51 -11.41 15.44
N GLY A 127 -0.80 -10.46 16.33
CA GLY A 127 -1.82 -10.59 17.36
C GLY A 127 -3.15 -10.17 16.75
N GLU A 128 -4.11 -11.10 16.69
CA GLU A 128 -5.52 -10.72 16.62
C GLU A 128 -5.84 -9.98 17.92
N HIS A 129 -5.68 -8.66 17.90
CA HIS A 129 -6.22 -7.86 18.98
C HIS A 129 -7.73 -7.85 18.80
N GLU A 130 -8.47 -8.45 19.73
CA GLU A 130 -9.94 -8.31 19.79
C GLU A 130 -10.36 -6.88 20.18
N ASP A 131 -9.40 -5.97 20.34
CA ASP A 131 -9.65 -4.58 20.68
C ASP A 131 -10.27 -3.84 19.50
N ASN A 132 -11.42 -3.25 19.79
CA ASN A 132 -12.07 -2.24 18.97
C ASN A 132 -11.37 -0.90 19.20
N THR A 133 -10.60 -0.40 18.23
CA THR A 133 -10.05 0.95 18.34
C THR A 133 -11.11 1.99 18.05
N HIS A 134 -11.44 2.77 19.06
CA HIS A 134 -12.00 4.11 18.89
C HIS A 134 -10.85 5.11 18.82
N PHE A 135 -10.87 5.99 17.83
CA PHE A 135 -9.84 7.04 17.67
C PHE A 135 -10.16 8.31 18.47
N ASP A 136 -11.00 8.21 19.50
CA ASP A 136 -11.41 9.37 20.30
C ASP A 136 -10.20 10.01 20.99
N GLY A 137 -10.03 11.31 20.77
CA GLY A 137 -8.95 12.08 21.39
C GLY A 137 -7.56 11.76 20.84
N ILE A 138 -7.44 11.05 19.71
CA ILE A 138 -6.13 10.79 19.08
C ILE A 138 -5.41 12.08 18.71
N SER A 139 -6.12 13.16 18.35
CA SER A 139 -5.47 14.45 18.09
C SER A 139 -4.83 15.03 19.35
N LEU A 140 -5.44 14.81 20.52
CA LEU A 140 -4.88 15.25 21.79
C LEU A 140 -3.62 14.45 22.14
N GLU A 141 -3.70 13.12 22.02
CA GLU A 141 -2.53 12.26 22.25
C GLU A 141 -1.38 12.55 21.27
N MET A 142 -1.69 12.79 20.00
CA MET A 142 -0.71 13.18 18.98
C MET A 142 -0.03 14.50 19.37
N LYS A 143 -0.81 15.51 19.78
CA LYS A 143 -0.30 16.81 20.21
C LYS A 143 0.64 16.67 21.42
N ASP A 144 0.26 15.86 22.41
CA ASP A 144 1.06 15.64 23.60
C ASP A 144 2.39 14.98 23.24
N LYS A 145 2.37 13.91 22.43
CA LYS A 145 3.58 13.25 21.94
C LYS A 145 4.49 14.18 21.15
N LEU A 146 3.93 14.96 20.22
CA LEU A 146 4.72 15.93 19.44
C LEU A 146 5.36 16.99 20.34
N SER A 147 4.67 17.43 21.40
CA SER A 147 5.22 18.37 22.39
C SER A 147 6.37 17.77 23.20
N GLU A 148 6.28 16.48 23.56
CA GLU A 148 7.34 15.75 24.26
C GLU A 148 8.58 15.57 23.37
N ILE A 149 8.37 15.22 22.10
CA ILE A 149 9.45 15.03 21.14
C ILE A 149 10.13 16.38 20.84
N ALA A 150 9.38 17.47 20.69
CA ALA A 150 9.94 18.80 20.47
C ALA A 150 10.86 19.28 21.62
N LYS A 151 10.62 18.82 22.86
CA LYS A 151 11.50 19.09 24.01
C LYS A 151 12.82 18.31 23.94
N LYS A 152 12.84 17.13 23.31
CA LYS A 152 14.03 16.30 23.12
C LYS A 152 14.84 16.88 21.95
N LYS A 153 15.86 17.70 22.25
CA LYS A 153 16.71 18.50 21.32
C LYS A 153 17.33 17.78 20.08
N ASN A 154 17.11 16.48 19.87
CA ASN A 154 17.74 15.67 18.82
C ASN A 154 16.79 15.23 17.68
N LYS A 155 15.51 15.60 17.67
CA LYS A 155 14.59 15.25 16.56
C LYS A 155 13.88 16.49 16.03
N GLY A 156 14.24 16.90 14.81
CA GLY A 156 13.72 18.10 14.18
C GLY A 156 12.31 17.92 13.67
N ILE A 157 11.30 18.10 14.52
CA ILE A 157 9.91 18.25 14.03
C ILE A 157 9.82 19.55 13.24
N THR A 158 9.67 19.44 11.92
CA THR A 158 9.41 20.60 11.08
C THR A 158 7.94 21.03 11.21
N PRO A 159 7.61 22.32 10.97
CA PRO A 159 6.22 22.78 10.99
C PRO A 159 5.32 22.01 10.02
N ARG A 160 5.90 21.54 8.90
CA ARG A 160 5.22 20.68 7.94
C ARG A 160 4.83 19.33 8.55
N ILE A 161 5.80 18.61 9.13
CA ILE A 161 5.56 17.30 9.76
C ILE A 161 4.51 17.43 10.87
N HIS A 162 4.61 18.46 11.71
CA HIS A 162 3.63 18.70 12.77
C HIS A 162 2.22 18.89 12.20
N ARG A 163 2.07 19.75 11.19
CA ARG A 163 0.77 20.02 10.56
C ARG A 163 0.20 18.77 9.90
N ASP A 164 1.05 18.02 9.18
CA ASP A 164 0.62 16.85 8.42
C ASP A 164 0.18 15.74 9.40
N LEU A 165 0.92 15.46 10.48
CA LEU A 165 0.54 14.52 11.54
C LEU A 165 -0.74 14.93 12.28
N MET A 166 -0.91 16.21 12.60
CA MET A 166 -2.15 16.70 13.23
C MET A 166 -3.36 16.60 12.29
N ALA A 167 -3.17 16.85 10.99
CA ALA A 167 -4.22 16.71 10.00
C ALA A 167 -4.64 15.24 9.84
N THR A 168 -3.67 14.32 9.83
CA THR A 168 -3.92 12.87 9.84
C THR A 168 -4.69 12.45 11.09
N ALA A 169 -4.23 12.85 12.29
CA ALA A 169 -4.90 12.51 13.54
C ALA A 169 -6.36 13.00 13.58
N LYS A 170 -6.62 14.22 13.10
CA LYS A 170 -7.99 14.75 13.01
C LYS A 170 -8.88 13.94 12.07
N GLN A 171 -8.35 13.50 10.92
CA GLN A 171 -9.12 12.68 9.98
C GLN A 171 -9.46 11.30 10.54
N MET A 172 -8.64 10.78 11.45
CA MET A 172 -8.87 9.50 12.11
C MET A 172 -10.00 9.56 13.14
N GLU A 173 -10.21 10.71 13.81
CA GLU A 173 -11.33 10.90 14.75
C GLU A 173 -12.69 10.77 14.06
N ASP A 174 -12.76 11.14 12.78
CA ASP A 174 -13.99 11.03 11.97
C ASP A 174 -14.26 9.59 11.47
N GLN A 175 -13.41 8.62 11.80
CA GLN A 175 -13.54 7.24 11.32
C GLN A 175 -14.26 6.37 12.35
N GLU A 176 -15.13 5.49 11.88
CA GLU A 176 -15.71 4.41 12.67
C GLU A 176 -14.63 3.46 13.21
N VAL A 177 -15.03 2.63 14.17
CA VAL A 177 -14.15 1.68 14.87
C VAL A 177 -13.34 0.82 13.91
N VAL A 178 -12.03 0.76 14.15
CA VAL A 178 -11.12 -0.17 13.46
C VAL A 178 -10.81 -1.33 14.40
N GLU A 179 -11.35 -2.50 14.06
CA GLU A 179 -11.09 -3.75 14.78
C GLU A 179 -9.64 -4.21 14.52
N GLY A 180 -8.98 -4.84 15.49
CA GLY A 180 -7.68 -5.50 15.24
C GLY A 180 -6.43 -4.64 15.45
N MET A 181 -6.59 -3.38 15.85
CA MET A 181 -5.49 -2.48 16.18
C MET A 181 -5.78 -1.74 17.48
N THR A 182 -4.79 -1.01 17.99
CA THR A 182 -4.95 -0.02 19.06
C THR A 182 -4.54 1.38 18.58
N GLN A 183 -5.16 2.43 19.12
CA GLN A 183 -4.77 3.83 18.85
C GLN A 183 -3.27 4.08 19.09
N LYS A 184 -2.72 3.49 20.16
CA LYS A 184 -1.30 3.60 20.51
C LYS A 184 -0.38 2.99 19.45
N GLN A 185 -0.76 1.84 18.86
CA GLN A 185 -0.01 1.23 17.77
C GLN A 185 -0.03 2.11 16.53
N VAL A 186 -1.18 2.68 16.16
CA VAL A 186 -1.27 3.56 14.99
C VAL A 186 -0.40 4.81 15.19
N LEU A 187 -0.50 5.46 16.36
CA LEU A 187 0.35 6.62 16.68
C LEU A 187 1.84 6.28 16.62
N LYS A 188 2.22 5.10 17.13
CA LYS A 188 3.60 4.64 17.07
C LYS A 188 4.07 4.47 15.62
N LEU A 189 3.29 3.79 14.79
CA LEU A 189 3.60 3.59 13.37
C LEU A 189 3.72 4.91 12.62
N LEU A 190 2.77 5.83 12.81
CA LEU A 190 2.81 7.17 12.21
C LEU A 190 4.06 7.95 12.62
N LEU A 191 4.43 7.95 13.91
CA LEU A 191 5.63 8.65 14.37
C LEU A 191 6.91 8.00 13.84
N SER A 192 6.95 6.67 13.73
CA SER A 192 8.09 5.94 13.19
C SER A 192 8.36 6.26 11.71
N GLU A 193 7.31 6.54 10.92
CA GLU A 193 7.43 6.94 9.50
C GLU A 193 8.23 8.25 9.34
N TYR A 194 8.13 9.15 10.31
CA TYR A 194 8.88 10.41 10.35
C TYR A 194 10.16 10.32 11.21
N GLU A 195 10.59 9.11 11.58
CA GLU A 195 11.75 8.86 12.45
C GLU A 195 11.64 9.52 13.84
N LEU A 196 10.41 9.77 14.30
CA LEU A 196 10.13 10.50 15.54
C LEU A 196 10.03 9.63 16.79
N GLU A 197 9.97 8.30 16.67
CA GLU A 197 9.91 7.34 17.81
C GLU A 197 11.20 7.22 18.61
#